data_AF-A0A1V2IS49-F1
#
_entry.id   AF-A0A1V2IS49-F1
#
_cell.length_a   1.000
_cell.length_b   1.000
_cell.length_c   1.000
_cell.angle_alpha   90.00
_cell.angle_beta   90.00
_cell.angle_gamma   90.00
#
_symmetry.space_group_name_H-M   'P 1'
#
loop_
_entity.id
_entity.type
_entity.pdbx_description
1 polymer ?
#
loop_
_entity_poly.entity_id
_entity_poly.type
_entity_poly.pdbx_seq_one_letter_code
_entity_poly.pdbx_strand_id
1 'polypeptide(L)' 'MTAPVTCVLDGPVAWPTIDRPRTRNALSAGVRQGPRDGEGTPEGPRAFREKRTPVWSGR' A
#
# COMPACT_ATOMS: atom_id res chain seq x y z
N MET A 1 -4.52 1.04 19.28
CA MET A 1 -5.32 1.62 18.18
C MET A 1 -4.80 0.99 16.89
N THR A 2 -5.57 0.11 16.24
CA THR A 2 -5.14 -0.58 15.02
C THR A 2 -5.04 0.42 13.86
N ALA A 3 -3.95 0.38 13.11
CA ALA A 3 -3.79 1.22 11.92
C ALA A 3 -4.92 0.91 10.91
N PRO A 4 -5.46 1.91 10.20
CA PRO A 4 -6.62 1.73 9.31
C PRO A 4 -6.33 0.88 8.06
N VAL A 5 -5.06 0.58 7.82
CA VAL A 5 -4.57 -0.26 6.73
C VAL A 5 -3.49 -1.16 7.31
N THR A 6 -3.59 -2.46 7.07
CA THR A 6 -2.52 -3.43 7.34
C THR A 6 -1.92 -3.89 6.01
N CYS A 7 -0.69 -4.40 6.00
CA CYS A 7 -0.05 -4.90 4.80
C CYS A 7 0.61 -6.24 5.11
N VAL A 8 0.34 -7.24 4.26
CA VAL A 8 1.03 -8.54 4.29
C VAL A 8 1.89 -8.63 3.04
N LEU A 9 3.14 -9.06 3.18
CA LEU A 9 4.03 -9.32 2.04
C LEU A 9 3.97 -10.81 1.68
N ASP A 10 3.69 -11.10 0.42
CA ASP A 10 3.77 -12.43 -0.19
C ASP A 10 4.75 -12.34 -1.37
N GLY A 11 6.01 -12.72 -1.12
CA GLY A 11 7.11 -12.54 -2.05
C GLY A 11 7.24 -11.07 -2.51
N PRO A 12 7.19 -10.77 -3.83
CA PRO A 12 7.27 -9.41 -4.34
C PRO A 12 5.94 -8.64 -4.26
N VAL A 13 4.86 -9.25 -3.76
CA VAL A 13 3.53 -8.66 -3.75
C VAL A 13 3.16 -8.18 -2.35
N ALA A 14 2.83 -6.89 -2.25
CA ALA A 14 2.23 -6.32 -1.06
C ALA A 14 0.70 -6.41 -1.13
N TRP A 15 0.09 -7.01 -0.12
CA TRP A 15 -1.35 -7.15 0.07
C TRP A 15 -1.87 -6.20 1.16
N PRO A 16 -2.19 -4.93 0.82
CA PRO A 16 -2.77 -4.01 1.78
C PRO A 16 -4.26 -4.31 2.03
N THR A 17 -4.64 -4.43 3.30
CA THR A 17 -6.03 -4.58 3.74
C THR A 17 -6.49 -3.30 4.42
N ILE A 18 -7.52 -2.66 3.87
CA ILE A 18 -8.22 -1.56 4.53
C ILE A 18 -9.26 -2.17 5.45
N ASP A 19 -9.02 -2.16 6.77
CA ASP A 19 -9.94 -2.75 7.76
C ASP A 19 -10.81 -1.66 8.41
N ARG A 20 -11.80 -1.17 7.64
CA ARG A 20 -12.79 -0.19 8.13
C ARG A 20 -14.22 -0.60 7.75
N PRO A 21 -14.71 -1.74 8.28
CA PRO A 21 -16.00 -2.30 7.89
C PRO A 21 -17.17 -1.34 8.15
N ARG A 22 -17.11 -0.57 9.25
CA ARG A 22 -18.16 0.41 9.61
C ARG A 22 -18.36 1.51 8.57
N THR A 23 -17.32 1.83 7.80
CA THR A 23 -17.37 2.83 6.74
C THR A 23 -17.17 2.20 5.37
N ARG A 24 -17.41 0.88 5.23
CA ARG A 24 -17.23 0.14 3.98
C ARG A 24 -15.88 0.40 3.31
N ASN A 25 -14.82 0.46 4.12
CA ASN A 25 -13.45 0.69 3.66
C ASN A 25 -13.26 2.02 2.89
N ALA A 26 -14.10 3.02 3.16
CA ALA A 26 -14.00 4.34 2.56
C ALA A 26 -12.58 4.92 2.70
N LEU A 27 -12.07 5.42 1.56
CA LEU A 27 -10.75 6.01 1.45
C LEU A 27 -10.73 7.35 2.20
N SER A 28 -9.85 7.46 3.20
CA SER A 28 -9.56 8.72 3.89
C SER A 28 -8.09 9.09 3.74
N ALA A 29 -7.71 10.29 4.18
CA ALA A 29 -6.29 10.72 4.19
C ALA A 29 -5.37 9.69 4.86
N GLY A 30 -5.80 9.10 5.98
CA GLY A 30 -5.04 8.06 6.67
C GLY A 30 -4.93 6.73 5.91
N VAL A 31 -5.88 6.40 5.03
CA VAL A 31 -5.75 5.20 4.15
C VAL A 31 -4.79 5.49 3.00
N ARG A 32 -4.85 6.69 2.42
CA ARG A 32 -3.95 7.08 1.32
C ARG A 32 -2.49 7.18 1.76
N GLN A 33 -2.23 7.53 3.02
CA GLN A 33 -0.89 7.54 3.57
C GLN A 33 -0.34 6.11 3.79
N GLY A 34 -1.21 5.10 3.90
CA GLY A 34 -0.81 3.71 4.13
C GLY A 34 -0.09 3.49 5.46
N PRO A 35 0.21 2.22 5.81
CA PRO A 35 1.12 1.91 6.89
C PRO A 35 2.54 2.29 6.49
N ARG A 36 3.26 3.02 7.36
CA ARG A 36 4.63 3.51 7.11
C ARG A 36 5.70 2.41 7.16
N ASP A 37 5.35 1.25 7.71
CA ASP A 37 6.32 0.20 8.09
C ASP A 37 6.42 -0.95 7.08
N GLY A 38 5.75 -0.84 5.93
CA GLY A 38 5.96 -1.76 4.83
C GLY A 38 7.08 -1.25 3.94
N GLU A 39 8.19 -1.98 3.87
CA GLU A 39 9.28 -1.84 2.90
C GLU A 39 8.78 -2.17 1.47
N GLY A 40 7.73 -1.47 1.03
CA GLY A 40 7.36 -1.36 -0.36
C GLY A 40 7.98 -0.08 -0.84
N THR A 41 9.08 -0.17 -1.58
CA THR A 41 9.57 0.96 -2.38
C THR A 41 8.36 1.62 -3.04
N PRO A 42 8.28 2.96 -3.07
CA PRO A 42 7.16 3.68 -3.68
C PRO A 42 7.10 3.49 -5.21
N GLU A 43 7.74 2.46 -5.75
CA GLU A 43 7.88 2.16 -7.16
C GLU A 43 6.54 2.05 -7.86
N GLY A 44 5.53 1.41 -7.26
CA GLY A 44 4.18 1.37 -7.84
C GLY A 44 3.58 2.77 -8.05
N PRO A 45 3.36 3.56 -6.98
CA PRO A 45 2.86 4.93 -7.10
C PRO A 45 3.76 5.86 -7.94
N ARG A 46 5.09 5.70 -7.85
CA ARG A 46 6.08 6.50 -8.56
C ARG A 46 6.06 6.20 -10.06
N ALA A 47 6.11 4.94 -10.44
CA ALA A 47 6.08 4.51 -11.84
C ALA A 47 4.78 4.92 -12.54
N PHE A 48 3.65 4.85 -11.83
CA PHE A 48 2.37 5.34 -12.34
C PHE A 48 2.38 6.87 -12.57
N ARG A 49 2.88 7.64 -11.59
CA ARG A 49 3.03 9.10 -11.72
C ARG A 49 3.94 9.49 -12.88
N GLU A 50 5.02 8.74 -13.07
CA GLU A 50 6.05 9.00 -14.08
C GLU A 50 5.75 8.33 -15.43
N LYS A 51 4.64 7.60 -15.57
CA LYS A 51 4.26 6.79 -16.74
C LYS A 51 5.41 5.90 -17.25
N ARG A 52 6.20 5.37 -16.33
CA ARG A 52 7.33 4.48 -16.66
C ARG A 52 7.05 3.05 -16.22
N THR A 53 7.76 2.11 -16.83
CA THR A 53 7.71 0.70 -16.41
C THR A 53 8.25 0.58 -14.98
N PRO A 54 7.49 -0.01 -14.05
CA PRO A 54 7.95 -0.19 -12.67
C PRO A 54 9.09 -1.20 -12.61
N VAL A 55 10.13 -0.88 -11.84
CA VAL A 55 11.28 -1.75 -11.56
C VAL A 55 11.15 -2.28 -10.14
N TRP A 56 10.60 -3.49 -10.02
CA TRP A 56 10.48 -4.18 -8.75
C TRP A 56 11.83 -4.76 -8.34
N SER A 57 12.39 -4.30 -7.22
CA SER A 57 13.59 -4.88 -6.62
C SER A 57 13.18 -5.95 -5.61
N GLY A 58 13.16 -7.21 -6.02
CA GLY A 58 12.91 -8.37 -5.15
C GLY A 58 12.95 -9.65 -5.99
N ARG A 59 13.81 -10.60 -5.60
CA ARG A 59 13.96 -11.92 -6.23
C ARG A 59 13.07 -12.94 -5.53
#